data_AF-A0A534L5B5-F1
#
_entry.id   AF-A0A534L5B5-F1
#
_cell.length_a   1.000
_cell.length_b   1.000
_cell.length_c   1.000
_cell.angle_alpha   90.00
_cell.angle_beta   90.00
_cell.angle_gamma   90.00
#
_symmetry.space_group_name_H-M   'P 1'
#
loop_
_entity.id
_entity.type
_entity.pdbx_description
1 polymer ?
#
loop_
_entity_poly.entity_id
_entity_poly.type
_entity_poly.pdbx_seq_one_letter_code
_entity_poly.pdbx_strand_id
1 'polypeptide(L)'
;MAITTTLKWLQNSASRTTIFFIAIVLLAVATFGSSSLGRGNVSASGSLYSWNPNVHCVPDLVTIRDVLGPAYPHQNLNGSRYQVNSTSGGIPLERSLSPPCTITNMTGQVVSPFVQINGVSLYGYAVKTTDCSAWYSKQNGGQRYPGNQTYCTDGGQIITLGTTSGYLRIEVDRDWLGKGYCGPNVPSCDNATLFQEQSNGTISIDVQGFVFWEGPWHWELHPFTAWKLSSSPPPPPPSPPDFSLGASPNSLTFVIGSSGTSTITLTSISGLAGTASLSASVSSSDLILIWPTASVSPSSVTLTANGTATSTLSISTSLLTTPGTYTVTVSATVGSITHSTSVLVKVVIV
;
A
#
# COMPACT_ATOMS: atom_id res chain seq x y z
N MET A 1 -53.86 -14.02 42.04
CA MET A 1 -54.75 -13.60 43.15
C MET A 1 -53.98 -13.89 44.44
N ALA A 2 -53.63 -12.83 45.19
CA ALA A 2 -53.32 -12.76 46.64
C ALA A 2 -52.32 -13.79 47.26
N ILE A 3 -51.36 -13.54 48.17
CA ILE A 3 -50.84 -12.42 48.99
C ILE A 3 -50.01 -13.15 50.10
N THR A 4 -48.77 -12.71 50.40
CA THR A 4 -48.05 -12.71 51.73
C THR A 4 -47.87 -14.00 52.58
N THR A 5 -46.99 -14.20 53.57
CA THR A 5 -45.80 -13.55 54.17
C THR A 5 -45.26 -14.48 55.31
N THR A 6 -43.93 -14.63 55.39
CA THR A 6 -43.03 -14.56 56.58
C THR A 6 -43.08 -15.52 57.80
N LEU A 7 -41.89 -16.14 58.02
CA LEU A 7 -41.04 -16.29 59.23
C LEU A 7 -41.61 -16.46 60.66
N LYS A 8 -41.03 -17.45 61.40
CA LYS A 8 -40.34 -17.35 62.71
C LYS A 8 -39.74 -18.73 63.11
N TRP A 9 -38.42 -18.87 63.37
CA TRP A 9 -37.68 -18.78 64.68
C TRP A 9 -38.21 -19.81 65.72
N LEU A 10 -37.47 -20.61 66.51
CA LEU A 10 -36.13 -20.73 67.13
C LEU A 10 -36.03 -22.23 67.58
N GLN A 11 -34.94 -22.91 67.98
CA GLN A 11 -33.98 -22.60 69.05
C GLN A 11 -33.04 -23.81 69.31
N ASN A 12 -31.85 -23.52 69.88
CA ASN A 12 -31.04 -24.35 70.82
C ASN A 12 -30.24 -25.55 70.27
N SER A 13 -29.00 -25.85 70.72
CA SER A 13 -28.19 -25.33 71.84
C SER A 13 -26.72 -25.75 71.75
N ALA A 14 -25.84 -24.84 72.20
CA ALA A 14 -24.62 -24.99 73.00
C ALA A 14 -23.71 -26.25 72.90
N SER A 15 -22.40 -26.01 72.74
CA SER A 15 -21.41 -26.41 73.76
C SER A 15 -20.07 -25.68 73.56
N ARG A 16 -19.46 -25.23 74.66
CA ARG A 16 -18.19 -24.51 74.79
C ARG A 16 -17.04 -25.49 75.06
N THR A 17 -15.85 -25.24 74.51
CA THR A 17 -14.60 -25.44 75.26
C THR A 17 -13.48 -24.55 74.70
N THR A 18 -12.78 -23.87 75.61
CA THR A 18 -11.65 -22.95 75.41
C THR A 18 -10.36 -23.65 75.83
N ILE A 19 -9.21 -23.39 75.17
CA ILE A 19 -7.85 -23.30 75.76
C ILE A 19 -6.86 -22.68 74.73
N PHE A 20 -5.95 -21.85 75.27
CA PHE A 20 -5.04 -20.85 74.68
C PHE A 20 -3.78 -21.43 73.96
N PHE A 21 -3.15 -20.64 73.06
CA PHE A 21 -1.78 -20.07 73.21
C PHE A 21 -1.30 -19.22 71.99
N ILE A 22 -1.13 -17.90 72.24
CA ILE A 22 -0.16 -16.89 71.77
C ILE A 22 0.51 -17.02 70.37
N ALA A 23 0.36 -15.97 69.52
CA ALA A 23 1.47 -15.38 68.74
C ALA A 23 1.12 -13.99 68.12
N ILE A 24 1.76 -12.95 68.67
CA ILE A 24 2.34 -11.74 68.03
C ILE A 24 1.55 -11.03 66.91
N VAL A 25 1.06 -9.83 67.25
CA VAL A 25 0.59 -8.81 66.29
C VAL A 25 1.80 -8.08 65.70
N LEU A 26 1.98 -8.17 64.38
CA LEU A 26 2.80 -7.25 63.60
C LEU A 26 1.87 -6.50 62.64
N LEU A 27 1.78 -5.19 62.87
CA LEU A 27 1.00 -4.24 62.08
C LEU A 27 1.73 -3.99 60.75
N ALA A 28 1.16 -4.45 59.63
CA ALA A 28 1.57 -4.03 58.30
C ALA A 28 0.37 -3.43 57.58
N VAL A 29 0.43 -2.12 57.32
CA VAL A 29 -0.54 -1.36 56.55
C VAL A 29 -0.51 -1.86 55.11
N ALA A 30 -1.58 -2.53 54.67
CA ALA A 30 -1.76 -2.92 53.27
C ALA A 30 -2.37 -1.75 52.49
N THR A 31 -1.56 -1.07 51.68
CA THR A 31 -2.05 -0.29 50.53
C THR A 31 -2.44 -1.27 49.42
N PHE A 32 -3.71 -1.29 49.03
CA PHE A 32 -4.19 -2.08 47.90
C PHE A 32 -3.62 -1.51 46.59
N GLY A 33 -2.59 -2.17 46.04
CA GLY A 33 -2.18 -2.02 44.65
C GLY A 33 -2.84 -3.11 43.82
N SER A 34 -3.78 -2.73 42.95
CA SER A 34 -4.48 -3.64 42.04
C SER A 34 -3.49 -4.19 40.99
N SER A 35 -3.18 -5.48 41.06
CA SER A 35 -2.42 -6.19 40.03
C SER A 35 -3.28 -6.42 38.80
N SER A 36 -3.03 -5.66 37.73
CA SER A 36 -3.57 -5.91 36.40
C SER A 36 -2.99 -7.21 35.82
N LEU A 37 -3.86 -8.17 35.52
CA LEU A 37 -3.55 -9.28 34.62
C LEU A 37 -3.12 -8.70 33.27
N GLY A 38 -1.83 -8.82 32.97
CA GLY A 38 -1.24 -8.40 31.71
C GLY A 38 -1.87 -9.14 30.54
N ARG A 39 -2.76 -8.46 29.84
CA ARG A 39 -3.16 -8.82 28.48
C ARG A 39 -1.89 -8.72 27.64
N GLY A 40 -1.38 -9.86 27.18
CA GLY A 40 -0.26 -9.90 26.25
C GLY A 40 -0.57 -8.99 25.06
N ASN A 41 0.14 -7.87 24.98
CA ASN A 41 0.19 -7.04 23.79
C ASN A 41 0.85 -7.89 22.72
N VAL A 42 0.05 -8.47 21.83
CA VAL A 42 0.52 -8.74 20.46
C VAL A 42 0.70 -7.35 19.83
N SER A 43 1.86 -6.76 20.09
CA SER A 43 2.34 -5.60 19.34
C SER A 43 2.70 -6.09 17.94
N ALA A 44 1.71 -6.06 17.07
CA ALA A 44 1.94 -5.85 15.65
C ALA A 44 1.46 -4.43 15.31
N SER A 45 2.02 -3.42 15.99
CA SER A 45 1.86 -2.03 15.57
C SER A 45 2.78 -1.77 14.38
N GLY A 46 2.52 -2.43 13.26
CA GLY A 46 2.96 -1.93 11.96
C GLY A 46 2.17 -0.66 11.69
N SER A 47 2.86 0.43 11.35
CA SER A 47 2.20 1.61 10.79
C SER A 47 1.33 1.17 9.60
N LEU A 48 0.09 1.66 9.53
CA LEU A 48 -0.74 1.46 8.35
C LEU A 48 -0.02 2.00 7.10
N TYR A 49 -0.30 1.40 5.95
CA TYR A 49 0.26 1.81 4.67
C TYR A 49 -0.80 1.63 3.57
N SER A 50 -0.65 2.35 2.47
CA SER A 50 -1.51 2.16 1.31
C SER A 50 -1.27 0.80 0.65
N TRP A 51 -2.33 0.04 0.42
CA TRP A 51 -2.28 -1.19 -0.37
C TRP A 51 -2.16 -0.92 -1.87
N ASN A 52 -2.54 0.28 -2.32
CA ASN A 52 -2.37 0.70 -3.71
C ASN A 52 -1.05 1.46 -3.88
N PRO A 53 -0.11 1.01 -4.74
CA PRO A 53 1.17 1.69 -4.98
C PRO A 53 1.04 3.14 -5.45
N ASN A 54 -0.09 3.47 -6.08
CA ASN A 54 -0.32 4.79 -6.66
C ASN A 54 -0.87 5.79 -5.63
N VAL A 55 -1.02 5.38 -4.37
CA VAL A 55 -1.40 6.26 -3.26
C VAL A 55 -0.23 6.38 -2.29
N HIS A 56 0.28 7.60 -2.14
CA HIS A 56 1.42 7.90 -1.27
C HIS A 56 1.02 8.34 0.14
N CYS A 57 -0.28 8.24 0.47
CA CYS A 57 -0.82 8.61 1.76
C CYS A 57 -0.80 7.44 2.75
N VAL A 58 -0.68 7.76 4.03
CA VAL A 58 -0.88 6.80 5.13
C VAL A 58 -2.36 6.84 5.53
N PRO A 59 -3.06 5.70 5.57
CA PRO A 59 -4.46 5.71 5.91
C PRO A 59 -4.68 5.87 7.41
N ASP A 60 -5.71 6.64 7.77
CA ASP A 60 -6.27 6.64 9.12
C ASP A 60 -7.21 5.44 9.28
N LEU A 61 -7.07 4.66 10.35
CA LEU A 61 -8.02 3.60 10.69
C LEU A 61 -9.31 4.24 11.25
N VAL A 62 -10.43 4.04 10.56
CA VAL A 62 -11.73 4.59 10.98
C VAL A 62 -12.86 3.58 10.78
N THR A 63 -14.01 3.89 11.37
CA THR A 63 -15.28 3.21 11.11
C THR A 63 -16.19 4.04 10.20
N ILE A 64 -17.23 3.43 9.64
CA ILE A 64 -18.29 4.18 8.93
C ILE A 64 -18.90 5.25 9.84
N ARG A 65 -19.08 4.96 11.13
CA ARG A 65 -19.60 5.93 12.10
C ARG A 65 -18.67 7.13 12.26
N ASP A 66 -17.36 6.95 12.24
CA ASP A 66 -16.41 8.07 12.34
C ASP A 66 -16.47 9.00 11.11
N VAL A 67 -16.74 8.43 9.93
CA VAL A 67 -16.94 9.21 8.69
C VAL A 67 -18.26 9.97 8.71
N LEU A 68 -19.36 9.30 9.05
CA LEU A 68 -20.69 9.93 9.13
C LEU A 68 -20.84 10.89 10.31
N GLY A 69 -20.03 10.73 11.35
CA GLY A 69 -20.07 11.55 12.55
C GLY A 69 -21.39 11.42 13.32
N PRO A 70 -21.87 12.50 13.98
CA PRO A 70 -23.10 12.49 14.78
C PRO A 70 -24.37 12.13 14.00
N ALA A 71 -24.32 12.18 12.67
CA ALA A 71 -25.46 11.85 11.83
C ALA A 71 -25.71 10.35 11.71
N TYR A 72 -24.74 9.50 12.04
CA TYR A 72 -24.88 8.04 11.96
C TYR A 72 -26.18 7.58 12.67
N PRO A 73 -27.02 6.75 12.03
CA PRO A 73 -26.77 6.00 10.79
C PRO A 73 -27.17 6.73 9.48
N HIS A 74 -27.55 8.01 9.55
CA HIS A 74 -27.93 8.81 8.39
C HIS A 74 -26.72 9.48 7.73
N GLN A 75 -26.90 9.86 6.46
CA GLN A 75 -25.95 10.67 5.70
C GLN A 75 -26.20 12.15 5.99
N ASN A 76 -25.20 12.85 6.51
CA ASN A 76 -25.23 14.31 6.63
C ASN A 76 -23.80 14.84 6.60
N LEU A 77 -23.59 15.96 5.94
CA LEU A 77 -22.32 16.68 5.96
C LEU A 77 -22.02 17.25 7.34
N ASN A 78 -23.05 17.80 8.01
CA ASN A 78 -22.88 18.59 9.22
C ASN A 78 -22.41 17.75 10.41
N GLY A 79 -21.28 18.15 11.00
CA GLY A 79 -20.69 17.51 12.18
C GLY A 79 -19.75 16.35 11.89
N SER A 80 -19.55 15.96 10.62
CA SER A 80 -18.49 15.01 10.26
C SER A 80 -17.12 15.64 10.49
N ARG A 81 -16.15 14.83 10.96
CA ARG A 81 -14.75 15.26 11.08
C ARG A 81 -14.10 15.58 9.73
N TYR A 82 -14.71 15.14 8.63
CA TYR A 82 -14.28 15.38 7.26
C TYR A 82 -14.98 16.58 6.61
N GLN A 83 -15.90 17.25 7.31
CA GLN A 83 -16.57 18.44 6.80
C GLN A 83 -15.57 19.58 6.61
N VAL A 84 -15.46 20.12 5.40
CA VAL A 84 -14.53 21.22 5.05
C VAL A 84 -15.23 22.57 5.08
N ASN A 85 -16.49 22.62 4.63
CA ASN A 85 -17.33 23.82 4.69
C ASN A 85 -18.83 23.42 4.74
N SER A 86 -19.73 24.38 4.54
CA SER A 86 -21.19 24.14 4.58
C SER A 86 -21.74 23.25 3.47
N THR A 87 -20.98 23.02 2.39
CA THR A 87 -21.43 22.24 1.22
C THR A 87 -20.47 21.13 0.80
N SER A 88 -19.25 21.10 1.34
CA SER A 88 -18.17 20.20 0.92
C SER A 88 -17.52 19.48 2.11
N GLY A 89 -17.06 18.26 1.87
CA GLY A 89 -16.32 17.45 2.83
C GLY A 89 -15.42 16.45 2.12
N GLY A 90 -14.37 15.99 2.81
CA GLY A 90 -13.38 15.09 2.23
C GLY A 90 -12.40 15.79 1.29
N ILE A 91 -11.89 15.06 0.31
CA ILE A 91 -10.97 15.59 -0.70
C ILE A 91 -11.62 16.69 -1.57
N PRO A 92 -10.86 17.66 -2.11
CA PRO A 92 -11.44 18.79 -2.85
C PRO A 92 -11.92 18.43 -4.27
N LEU A 93 -11.44 17.32 -4.83
CA LEU A 93 -11.70 16.90 -6.22
C LEU A 93 -11.99 15.40 -6.25
N GLU A 94 -13.26 15.05 -6.47
CA GLU A 94 -13.81 13.68 -6.49
C GLU A 94 -12.92 12.68 -7.27
N ARG A 95 -12.58 13.02 -8.51
CA ARG A 95 -11.90 12.09 -9.44
C ARG A 95 -10.38 12.24 -9.47
N SER A 96 -9.77 12.69 -8.39
CA SER A 96 -8.34 13.07 -8.44
C SER A 96 -7.46 11.84 -8.61
N LEU A 97 -6.53 11.87 -9.57
CA LEU A 97 -5.44 10.89 -9.66
C LEU A 97 -4.34 11.12 -8.62
N SER A 98 -4.39 12.24 -7.88
CA SER A 98 -3.44 12.55 -6.82
C SER A 98 -4.15 13.34 -5.71
N PRO A 99 -5.07 12.71 -4.96
CA PRO A 99 -5.76 13.40 -3.87
C PRO A 99 -4.78 13.79 -2.76
N PRO A 100 -5.03 14.89 -2.02
CA PRO A 100 -4.14 15.31 -0.95
C PRO A 100 -4.18 14.34 0.24
N CYS A 101 -3.03 14.11 0.89
CA CYS A 101 -2.95 13.25 2.08
C CYS A 101 -3.47 13.91 3.36
N THR A 102 -3.82 15.19 3.32
CA THR A 102 -4.38 15.93 4.45
C THR A 102 -5.42 16.93 3.97
N ILE A 103 -6.48 17.11 4.75
CA ILE A 103 -7.44 18.21 4.61
C ILE A 103 -7.53 18.98 5.92
N THR A 104 -7.96 20.24 5.85
CA THR A 104 -8.33 21.02 7.04
C THR A 104 -9.84 21.07 7.15
N ASN A 105 -10.39 20.55 8.25
CA ASN A 105 -11.84 20.54 8.46
C ASN A 105 -12.36 21.90 8.97
N MET A 106 -13.69 22.04 9.08
CA MET A 106 -14.35 23.28 9.53
C MET A 106 -13.93 23.76 10.92
N THR A 107 -13.38 22.88 11.76
CA THR A 107 -12.88 23.24 13.10
C THR A 107 -11.40 23.65 13.11
N GLY A 108 -10.75 23.65 11.93
CA GLY A 108 -9.33 23.96 11.78
C GLY A 108 -8.38 22.78 12.04
N GLN A 109 -8.91 21.56 12.21
CA GLN A 109 -8.08 20.37 12.43
C GLN A 109 -7.57 19.81 11.10
N VAL A 110 -6.30 19.41 11.09
CA VAL A 110 -5.69 18.69 9.97
C VAL A 110 -5.95 17.19 10.17
N VAL A 111 -6.63 16.57 9.21
CA VAL A 111 -6.97 15.13 9.24
C VAL A 111 -6.59 14.46 7.92
N SER A 112 -6.28 13.16 7.95
CA SER A 112 -6.08 12.38 6.73
C SER A 112 -7.42 12.05 6.09
N PRO A 113 -7.71 12.46 4.84
CA PRO A 113 -8.90 12.02 4.12
C PRO A 113 -8.75 10.60 3.55
N PHE A 114 -7.53 10.03 3.57
CA PHE A 114 -7.28 8.66 3.15
C PHE A 114 -7.51 7.74 4.34
N VAL A 115 -8.47 6.82 4.21
CA VAL A 115 -8.94 6.01 5.34
C VAL A 115 -8.87 4.53 5.03
N GLN A 116 -8.65 3.74 6.08
CA GLN A 116 -8.87 2.30 6.09
C GLN A 116 -10.08 1.99 6.96
N ILE A 117 -11.00 1.16 6.46
CA ILE A 117 -12.16 0.69 7.21
C ILE A 117 -12.15 -0.84 7.18
N ASN A 118 -12.07 -1.44 8.37
CA ASN A 118 -12.02 -2.90 8.51
C ASN A 118 -13.41 -3.48 8.81
N GLY A 119 -13.64 -4.71 8.37
CA GLY A 119 -14.83 -5.48 8.75
C GLY A 119 -16.14 -4.90 8.23
N VAL A 120 -16.17 -4.54 6.95
CA VAL A 120 -17.39 -4.12 6.26
C VAL A 120 -17.86 -5.19 5.27
N SER A 121 -19.13 -5.15 4.90
CA SER A 121 -19.69 -5.95 3.82
C SER A 121 -20.01 -5.07 2.63
N LEU A 122 -19.74 -5.58 1.43
CA LEU A 122 -20.19 -4.99 0.17
C LEU A 122 -21.68 -5.30 -0.07
N TYR A 123 -22.47 -4.26 -0.21
CA TYR A 123 -23.91 -4.27 -0.48
C TYR A 123 -24.21 -3.57 -1.79
N GLY A 124 -24.60 -4.35 -2.81
CA GLY A 124 -24.87 -3.84 -4.15
C GLY A 124 -23.60 -3.29 -4.81
N TYR A 125 -23.09 -3.97 -5.84
CA TYR A 125 -21.96 -3.49 -6.61
C TYR A 125 -22.22 -3.70 -8.10
N ALA A 126 -22.08 -2.64 -8.89
CA ALA A 126 -22.35 -2.69 -10.32
C ALA A 126 -21.63 -1.56 -11.07
N VAL A 127 -21.40 -1.81 -12.36
CA VAL A 127 -20.97 -0.79 -13.31
C VAL A 127 -22.03 0.31 -13.39
N LYS A 128 -21.65 1.57 -13.12
CA LYS A 128 -22.49 2.75 -13.36
C LYS A 128 -22.42 3.13 -14.83
N THR A 129 -23.29 2.54 -15.65
CA THR A 129 -23.33 2.79 -17.11
C THR A 129 -23.64 4.24 -17.49
N THR A 130 -24.19 5.02 -16.57
CA THR A 130 -24.42 6.47 -16.72
C THR A 130 -23.18 7.32 -16.47
N ASP A 131 -22.12 6.73 -15.90
CA ASP A 131 -20.87 7.42 -15.57
C ASP A 131 -19.68 6.86 -16.36
N CYS A 132 -19.88 6.69 -17.67
CA CYS A 132 -18.85 6.24 -18.61
C CYS A 132 -18.23 7.42 -19.37
N SER A 133 -16.93 7.35 -19.65
CA SER A 133 -16.22 8.31 -20.49
C SER A 133 -15.13 7.61 -21.30
N ALA A 134 -14.69 8.23 -22.39
CA ALA A 134 -13.45 7.88 -23.08
C ALA A 134 -12.31 8.88 -22.78
N TRP A 135 -12.57 9.84 -21.90
CA TRP A 135 -11.72 10.99 -21.61
C TRP A 135 -11.53 11.14 -20.11
N TYR A 136 -10.30 11.47 -19.73
CA TYR A 136 -10.01 11.93 -18.38
C TYR A 136 -10.86 13.16 -18.06
N SER A 137 -11.22 13.31 -16.80
CA SER A 137 -11.82 14.52 -16.27
C SER A 137 -10.87 15.70 -16.47
N LYS A 138 -11.40 16.93 -16.58
CA LYS A 138 -10.59 18.14 -16.83
C LYS A 138 -9.47 18.33 -15.81
N GLN A 139 -9.74 18.00 -14.54
CA GLN A 139 -8.74 18.02 -13.46
C GLN A 139 -7.55 17.08 -13.69
N ASN A 140 -7.73 16.04 -14.49
CA ASN A 140 -6.71 15.06 -14.85
C ASN A 140 -6.14 15.29 -16.27
N GLY A 141 -6.31 16.51 -16.80
CA GLY A 141 -5.77 16.95 -18.09
C GLY A 141 -6.73 16.83 -19.28
N GLY A 142 -7.84 16.10 -19.15
CA GLY A 142 -8.90 16.09 -20.18
C GLY A 142 -8.57 15.31 -21.45
N GLN A 143 -7.38 14.69 -21.57
CA GLN A 143 -7.00 13.87 -22.72
C GLN A 143 -7.80 12.57 -22.81
N ARG A 144 -7.74 11.92 -23.97
CA ARG A 144 -8.37 10.61 -24.17
C ARG A 144 -7.65 9.53 -23.35
N TYR A 145 -8.40 8.55 -22.86
CA TYR A 145 -7.79 7.37 -22.25
C TYR A 145 -6.89 6.63 -23.25
N PRO A 146 -5.80 5.99 -22.78
CA PRO A 146 -4.95 5.15 -23.62
C PRO A 146 -5.75 4.09 -24.38
N GLY A 147 -5.28 3.75 -25.59
CA GLY A 147 -5.92 2.71 -26.40
C GLY A 147 -7.34 3.06 -26.90
N ASN A 148 -7.77 4.33 -26.78
CA ASN A 148 -9.08 4.78 -27.24
C ASN A 148 -10.25 4.08 -26.52
N GLN A 149 -9.98 3.57 -25.30
CA GLN A 149 -10.93 2.81 -24.48
C GLN A 149 -11.96 3.72 -23.82
N THR A 150 -13.07 3.10 -23.42
CA THR A 150 -14.13 3.73 -22.61
C THR A 150 -14.17 3.01 -21.27
N TYR A 151 -14.10 3.76 -20.18
CA TYR A 151 -14.21 3.25 -18.83
C TYR A 151 -15.44 3.82 -18.14
N CYS A 152 -16.06 3.00 -17.30
CA CYS A 152 -17.22 3.35 -16.49
C CYS A 152 -16.85 3.17 -15.02
N THR A 153 -17.36 4.04 -14.17
CA THR A 153 -17.19 3.90 -12.72
C THR A 153 -17.93 2.66 -12.23
N ASP A 154 -17.31 1.88 -11.35
CA ASP A 154 -18.01 0.82 -10.61
C ASP A 154 -18.44 1.34 -9.25
N GLY A 155 -19.74 1.26 -8.95
CA GLY A 155 -20.33 1.80 -7.74
C GLY A 155 -20.86 0.72 -6.82
N GLY A 156 -20.72 0.93 -5.51
CA GLY A 156 -21.41 0.10 -4.53
C GLY A 156 -21.64 0.77 -3.18
N GLN A 157 -22.11 -0.01 -2.20
CA GLN A 157 -22.23 0.44 -0.82
C GLN A 157 -21.47 -0.50 0.11
N ILE A 158 -20.87 0.05 1.15
CA ILE A 158 -20.33 -0.72 2.26
C ILE A 158 -21.14 -0.45 3.52
N ILE A 159 -21.42 -1.51 4.27
CA ILE A 159 -22.10 -1.48 5.56
C ILE A 159 -21.24 -2.16 6.62
N THR A 160 -21.37 -1.74 7.88
CA THR A 160 -20.67 -2.41 8.99
C THR A 160 -21.23 -3.82 9.17
N LEU A 161 -20.37 -4.82 9.37
CA LEU A 161 -20.83 -6.19 9.62
C LEU A 161 -21.73 -6.28 10.85
N GLY A 162 -22.78 -7.08 10.74
CA GLY A 162 -23.77 -7.24 11.81
C GLY A 162 -24.72 -6.05 11.99
N THR A 163 -24.65 -5.03 11.11
CA THR A 163 -25.61 -3.92 11.08
C THR A 163 -26.33 -3.86 9.73
N THR A 164 -27.43 -3.12 9.69
CA THR A 164 -28.16 -2.77 8.46
C THR A 164 -28.32 -1.25 8.31
N SER A 165 -27.61 -0.49 9.15
CA SER A 165 -27.81 0.94 9.33
C SER A 165 -26.47 1.66 9.22
N GLY A 166 -26.46 2.75 8.45
CA GLY A 166 -25.26 3.50 8.12
C GLY A 166 -24.46 2.80 7.02
N TYR A 167 -24.24 3.52 5.93
CA TYR A 167 -23.46 3.04 4.80
C TYR A 167 -22.48 4.12 4.34
N LEU A 168 -21.46 3.72 3.61
CA LEU A 168 -20.73 4.60 2.69
C LEU A 168 -20.92 4.10 1.27
N ARG A 169 -20.94 4.99 0.30
CA ARG A 169 -20.80 4.60 -1.10
C ARG A 169 -19.32 4.35 -1.40
N ILE A 170 -19.05 3.54 -2.39
CA ILE A 170 -17.71 3.34 -2.92
C ILE A 170 -17.76 3.52 -4.42
N GLU A 171 -16.72 4.12 -4.99
CA GLU A 171 -16.58 4.32 -6.43
C GLU A 171 -15.17 3.97 -6.89
N VAL A 172 -15.05 2.89 -7.66
CA VAL A 172 -13.84 2.66 -8.45
C VAL A 172 -13.94 3.59 -9.66
N ASP A 173 -13.32 4.76 -9.55
CA ASP A 173 -13.47 5.85 -10.52
C ASP A 173 -12.94 5.48 -11.91
N ARG A 174 -13.65 5.94 -12.94
CA ARG A 174 -13.26 5.72 -14.33
C ARG A 174 -11.90 6.30 -14.72
N ASP A 175 -11.45 7.42 -14.12
CA ASP A 175 -10.13 7.97 -14.43
C ASP A 175 -9.04 7.12 -13.78
N TRP A 176 -9.32 6.51 -12.62
CA TRP A 176 -8.45 5.52 -11.99
C TRP A 176 -8.33 4.25 -12.81
N LEU A 177 -9.43 3.75 -13.37
CA LEU A 177 -9.41 2.64 -14.33
C LEU A 177 -8.63 3.01 -15.60
N GLY A 178 -8.91 4.18 -16.18
CA GLY A 178 -8.23 4.68 -17.38
C GLY A 178 -6.74 4.94 -17.19
N LYS A 179 -6.31 5.29 -15.97
CA LYS A 179 -4.89 5.43 -15.59
C LYS A 179 -4.21 4.10 -15.27
N GLY A 180 -4.98 3.04 -15.04
CA GLY A 180 -4.46 1.74 -14.59
C GLY A 180 -4.11 1.69 -13.11
N TYR A 181 -4.71 2.57 -12.28
CA TYR A 181 -4.57 2.53 -10.83
C TYR A 181 -5.53 1.52 -10.16
N CYS A 182 -6.56 1.10 -10.89
CA CYS A 182 -7.45 0.00 -10.57
C CYS A 182 -7.70 -0.83 -11.83
N GLY A 183 -8.22 -2.04 -11.66
CA GLY A 183 -8.55 -2.97 -12.74
C GLY A 183 -8.01 -4.39 -12.50
N PRO A 184 -8.25 -5.32 -13.44
CA PRO A 184 -7.88 -6.74 -13.29
C PRO A 184 -6.39 -7.01 -13.03
N ASN A 185 -5.52 -6.07 -13.40
CA ASN A 185 -4.07 -6.17 -13.21
C ASN A 185 -3.56 -5.45 -11.95
N VAL A 186 -4.46 -4.91 -11.13
CA VAL A 186 -4.14 -4.23 -9.87
C VAL A 186 -4.81 -5.01 -8.74
N PRO A 187 -4.17 -6.04 -8.17
CA PRO A 187 -4.83 -6.93 -7.21
C PRO A 187 -5.42 -6.22 -5.99
N SER A 188 -4.80 -5.13 -5.54
CA SER A 188 -5.32 -4.31 -4.44
C SER A 188 -6.64 -3.63 -4.81
N CYS A 189 -6.86 -3.29 -6.08
CA CYS A 189 -8.02 -2.56 -6.58
C CYS A 189 -8.63 -3.22 -7.82
N ASP A 190 -8.77 -4.54 -7.78
CA ASP A 190 -9.40 -5.28 -8.85
C ASP A 190 -10.92 -5.16 -8.72
N ASN A 191 -11.52 -4.43 -9.65
CA ASN A 191 -12.96 -4.21 -9.70
C ASN A 191 -13.74 -5.44 -10.19
N ALA A 192 -13.12 -6.30 -11.00
CA ALA A 192 -13.77 -7.49 -11.53
C ALA A 192 -13.97 -8.56 -10.44
N THR A 193 -12.98 -8.74 -9.57
CA THR A 193 -13.08 -9.68 -8.45
C THR A 193 -13.86 -9.11 -7.28
N LEU A 194 -13.83 -7.79 -7.04
CA LEU A 194 -14.65 -7.15 -5.99
C LEU A 194 -16.15 -7.48 -6.13
N PHE A 195 -16.65 -7.60 -7.36
CA PHE A 195 -18.04 -8.00 -7.64
C PHE A 195 -18.42 -9.36 -7.01
N GLN A 196 -17.45 -10.26 -6.86
CA GLN A 196 -17.67 -11.60 -6.27
C GLN A 196 -17.87 -11.55 -4.76
N GLU A 197 -17.45 -10.46 -4.11
CA GLU A 197 -17.49 -10.31 -2.65
C GLU A 197 -18.78 -9.64 -2.14
N GLN A 198 -19.75 -9.41 -3.03
CA GLN A 198 -21.06 -8.88 -2.65
C GLN A 198 -21.82 -9.91 -1.81
N SER A 199 -22.17 -9.55 -0.57
CA SER A 199 -22.61 -10.56 0.40
C SER A 199 -23.68 -10.12 1.40
N ASN A 200 -23.97 -8.82 1.49
CA ASN A 200 -24.93 -8.25 2.46
C ASN A 200 -24.74 -8.79 3.90
N GLY A 201 -23.49 -8.97 4.33
CA GLY A 201 -23.11 -9.28 5.70
C GLY A 201 -22.44 -10.63 5.92
N THR A 202 -22.33 -11.49 4.90
CA THR A 202 -21.70 -12.82 5.04
C THR A 202 -20.21 -12.84 4.68
N ILE A 203 -19.74 -11.88 3.89
CA ILE A 203 -18.32 -11.69 3.53
C ILE A 203 -17.82 -10.41 4.18
N SER A 204 -16.68 -10.54 4.88
CA SER A 204 -15.97 -9.44 5.52
C SER A 204 -14.83 -8.97 4.64
N ILE A 205 -14.86 -7.71 4.25
CA ILE A 205 -13.76 -7.04 3.56
C ILE A 205 -13.22 -5.88 4.40
N ASP A 206 -11.93 -5.61 4.22
CA ASP A 206 -11.31 -4.36 4.64
C ASP A 206 -11.06 -3.52 3.40
N VAL A 207 -11.23 -2.20 3.50
CA VAL A 207 -11.15 -1.29 2.35
C VAL A 207 -10.29 -0.08 2.65
N GLN A 208 -9.71 0.50 1.60
CA GLN A 208 -9.03 1.79 1.64
C GLN A 208 -9.57 2.73 0.56
N GLY A 209 -9.75 3.99 0.90
CA GLY A 209 -10.25 4.99 -0.03
C GLY A 209 -10.15 6.41 0.49
N PHE A 210 -10.40 7.38 -0.37
CA PHE A 210 -10.46 8.78 0.02
C PHE A 210 -11.89 9.17 0.37
N VAL A 211 -12.10 9.74 1.55
CA VAL A 211 -13.40 10.27 1.96
C VAL A 211 -13.75 11.44 1.05
N PHE A 212 -14.96 11.42 0.50
CA PHE A 212 -15.54 12.48 -0.29
C PHE A 212 -17.03 12.66 0.04
N TRP A 213 -17.52 13.89 -0.07
CA TRP A 213 -18.94 14.21 0.04
C TRP A 213 -19.51 14.52 -1.34
N GLU A 214 -20.28 13.59 -1.91
CA GLU A 214 -21.02 13.83 -3.15
C GLU A 214 -22.28 14.63 -2.80
N GLY A 215 -22.15 15.96 -2.78
CA GLY A 215 -23.23 16.85 -2.40
C GLY A 215 -24.37 16.86 -3.43
N PRO A 216 -25.65 16.82 -2.99
CA PRO A 216 -26.19 16.81 -1.62
C PRO A 216 -26.50 15.43 -1.01
N TRP A 217 -25.94 14.33 -1.52
CA TRP A 217 -26.51 12.99 -1.33
C TRP A 217 -25.85 12.18 -0.21
N HIS A 218 -24.54 11.95 -0.27
CA HIS A 218 -23.90 10.97 0.60
C HIS A 218 -22.38 11.10 0.72
N TRP A 219 -21.86 10.58 1.83
CA TRP A 219 -20.46 10.26 2.01
C TRP A 219 -20.07 9.01 1.24
N GLU A 220 -18.88 9.07 0.65
CA GLU A 220 -18.32 7.98 -0.12
C GLU A 220 -16.80 7.85 0.03
N LEU A 221 -16.30 6.68 -0.37
CA LEU A 221 -14.90 6.47 -0.69
C LEU A 221 -14.72 6.66 -2.20
N HIS A 222 -14.28 7.86 -2.59
CA HIS A 222 -14.06 8.26 -3.97
C HIS A 222 -12.78 9.11 -4.06
N PRO A 223 -11.72 8.60 -4.72
CA PRO A 223 -11.64 7.27 -5.32
C PRO A 223 -11.59 6.16 -4.25
N PHE A 224 -12.25 5.04 -4.54
CA PHE A 224 -12.01 3.77 -3.89
C PHE A 224 -10.69 3.19 -4.40
N THR A 225 -9.78 2.85 -3.50
CA THR A 225 -8.37 2.64 -3.88
C THR A 225 -7.88 1.23 -3.65
N ALA A 226 -8.45 0.51 -2.69
CA ALA A 226 -8.10 -0.88 -2.46
C ALA A 226 -9.11 -1.63 -1.58
N TRP A 227 -9.09 -2.96 -1.67
CA TRP A 227 -9.82 -3.87 -0.80
C TRP A 227 -9.04 -5.17 -0.55
N LYS A 228 -9.44 -5.89 0.48
CA LYS A 228 -9.02 -7.29 0.73
C LYS A 228 -10.09 -8.01 1.54
N LEU A 229 -10.08 -9.34 1.54
CA LEU A 229 -10.82 -10.09 2.55
C LEU A 229 -10.26 -9.77 3.94
N SER A 230 -11.12 -9.57 4.94
CA SER A 230 -10.63 -9.25 6.29
C SER A 230 -9.79 -10.38 6.89
N SER A 231 -10.07 -11.63 6.50
CA SER A 231 -9.30 -12.81 6.90
C SER A 231 -8.00 -13.03 6.10
N SER A 232 -7.81 -12.32 4.99
CA SER A 232 -6.56 -12.41 4.23
C SER A 232 -5.48 -11.55 4.89
N PRO A 233 -4.20 -11.96 4.79
CA PRO A 233 -3.11 -11.04 5.12
C PRO A 233 -3.28 -9.74 4.31
N PRO A 234 -2.80 -8.59 4.83
CA PRO A 234 -2.69 -7.39 4.00
C PRO A 234 -2.00 -7.76 2.68
N PRO A 235 -2.44 -7.23 1.53
CA PRO A 235 -1.63 -7.34 0.32
C PRO A 235 -0.22 -6.84 0.68
N PRO A 236 0.83 -7.53 0.19
CA PRO A 236 2.20 -7.11 0.49
C PRO A 236 2.33 -5.62 0.17
N PRO A 237 3.03 -4.83 1.01
CA PRO A 237 3.21 -3.42 0.74
C PRO A 237 3.71 -3.24 -0.69
N PRO A 238 3.21 -2.24 -1.42
CA PRO A 238 3.62 -2.03 -2.80
C PRO A 238 5.15 -1.96 -2.86
N SER A 239 5.76 -2.85 -3.65
CA SER A 239 7.21 -2.89 -3.79
C SER A 239 7.68 -1.51 -4.26
N PRO A 240 8.67 -0.89 -3.58
CA PRO A 240 9.20 0.40 -4.00
C PRO A 240 9.58 0.39 -5.49
N PRO A 241 9.44 1.52 -6.22
CA PRO A 241 9.95 1.65 -7.57
C PRO A 241 11.42 1.22 -7.63
N ASP A 242 11.77 0.33 -8.56
CA ASP A 242 13.12 -0.21 -8.71
C ASP A 242 13.42 -0.56 -10.19
N PHE A 243 14.60 -1.08 -10.50
CA PHE A 243 14.89 -1.66 -11.81
C PHE A 243 15.86 -2.84 -11.69
N SER A 244 15.85 -3.74 -12.67
CA SER A 244 16.88 -4.78 -12.80
C SER A 244 17.86 -4.43 -13.92
N LEU A 245 19.08 -4.97 -13.82
CA LEU A 245 20.16 -4.78 -14.78
C LEU A 245 20.74 -6.14 -15.19
N GLY A 246 20.74 -6.43 -16.49
CA GLY A 246 21.29 -7.67 -17.05
C GLY A 246 22.28 -7.41 -18.19
N ALA A 247 23.20 -8.35 -18.42
CA ALA A 247 24.17 -8.32 -19.51
C ALA A 247 24.06 -9.61 -20.36
N SER A 248 24.05 -9.46 -21.69
CA SER A 248 23.99 -10.59 -22.62
C SER A 248 24.88 -10.35 -23.86
N PRO A 249 25.93 -11.16 -24.08
CA PRO A 249 26.40 -12.25 -23.22
C PRO A 249 27.00 -11.74 -21.89
N ASN A 250 26.91 -12.54 -20.83
CA ASN A 250 27.52 -12.26 -19.53
C ASN A 250 28.98 -12.76 -19.43
N SER A 251 29.49 -13.40 -20.48
CA SER A 251 30.88 -13.82 -20.59
C SER A 251 31.39 -13.71 -22.02
N LEU A 252 32.64 -13.31 -22.17
CA LEU A 252 33.32 -13.10 -23.44
C LEU A 252 34.73 -13.66 -23.36
N THR A 253 35.22 -14.22 -24.47
CA THR A 253 36.62 -14.66 -24.59
C THR A 253 37.24 -13.97 -25.80
N PHE A 254 38.38 -13.33 -25.58
CA PHE A 254 39.13 -12.58 -26.59
C PHE A 254 40.53 -13.13 -26.75
N VAL A 255 41.00 -13.16 -27.99
CA VAL A 255 42.44 -13.13 -28.26
C VAL A 255 42.91 -11.68 -28.05
N ILE A 256 44.14 -11.50 -27.55
CA ILE A 256 44.77 -10.18 -27.49
C ILE A 256 44.65 -9.39 -28.81
N GLY A 257 44.44 -8.08 -28.72
CA GLY A 257 44.19 -7.20 -29.88
C GLY A 257 42.77 -7.26 -30.46
N SER A 258 41.86 -8.04 -29.86
CA SER A 258 40.46 -8.15 -30.29
C SER A 258 39.51 -7.33 -29.41
N SER A 259 38.28 -7.16 -29.87
CA SER A 259 37.19 -6.53 -29.14
C SER A 259 35.90 -7.35 -29.22
N GLY A 260 34.94 -7.01 -28.36
CA GLY A 260 33.58 -7.54 -28.43
C GLY A 260 32.63 -6.74 -27.57
N THR A 261 31.36 -7.14 -27.61
CA THR A 261 30.27 -6.39 -27.00
C THR A 261 29.35 -7.26 -26.15
N SER A 262 28.67 -6.62 -25.20
CA SER A 262 27.56 -7.18 -24.43
C SER A 262 26.42 -6.17 -24.39
N THR A 263 25.19 -6.63 -24.62
CA THR A 263 24.01 -5.80 -24.47
C THR A 263 23.64 -5.72 -23.00
N ILE A 264 23.59 -4.50 -22.47
CA ILE A 264 23.14 -4.19 -21.11
C ILE A 264 21.66 -3.81 -21.19
N THR A 265 20.81 -4.55 -20.49
CA THR A 265 19.36 -4.33 -20.46
C THR A 265 18.93 -3.88 -19.07
N LEU A 266 18.25 -2.74 -19.00
CA LEU A 266 17.55 -2.23 -17.83
C LEU A 266 16.07 -2.58 -17.95
N THR A 267 15.46 -3.08 -16.88
CA THR A 267 14.01 -3.36 -16.83
C THR A 267 13.40 -2.65 -15.64
N SER A 268 12.40 -1.80 -15.90
CA SER A 268 11.64 -1.08 -14.85
C SER A 268 10.86 -2.06 -13.99
N ILE A 269 10.90 -1.86 -12.68
CA ILE A 269 10.15 -2.60 -11.67
C ILE A 269 9.28 -1.59 -10.90
N SER A 270 8.03 -1.94 -10.64
CA SER A 270 7.09 -1.11 -9.89
C SER A 270 6.99 0.33 -10.43
N GLY A 271 7.00 0.48 -11.76
CA GLY A 271 6.80 1.77 -12.42
C GLY A 271 7.95 2.77 -12.33
N LEU A 272 9.16 2.37 -11.91
CA LEU A 272 10.31 3.27 -11.91
C LEU A 272 10.56 3.81 -13.33
N ALA A 273 10.61 5.14 -13.45
CA ALA A 273 10.90 5.82 -14.69
C ALA A 273 11.90 6.94 -14.43
N GLY A 274 12.71 7.26 -15.44
CA GLY A 274 13.68 8.33 -15.37
C GLY A 274 14.87 8.11 -16.29
N THR A 275 15.85 9.00 -16.18
CA THR A 275 17.12 8.88 -16.91
C THR A 275 18.08 8.01 -16.10
N ALA A 276 18.51 6.90 -16.69
CA ALA A 276 19.53 6.03 -16.15
C ALA A 276 20.91 6.46 -16.65
N SER A 277 21.84 6.73 -15.73
CA SER A 277 23.26 6.98 -16.05
C SER A 277 24.06 5.70 -15.86
N LEU A 278 24.89 5.34 -16.84
CA LEU A 278 25.67 4.10 -16.85
C LEU A 278 27.17 4.37 -16.85
N SER A 279 27.92 3.49 -16.18
CA SER A 279 29.38 3.47 -16.21
C SER A 279 29.90 2.03 -16.21
N ALA A 280 31.10 1.82 -16.74
CA ALA A 280 31.78 0.53 -16.74
C ALA A 280 33.15 0.66 -16.05
N SER A 281 33.52 -0.36 -15.30
CA SER A 281 34.83 -0.48 -14.66
C SER A 281 35.37 -1.89 -14.85
N VAL A 282 36.69 -2.02 -14.93
CA VAL A 282 37.38 -3.29 -15.11
C VAL A 282 38.16 -3.61 -13.85
N SER A 283 38.08 -4.85 -13.38
CA SER A 283 38.86 -5.37 -12.25
C SER A 283 39.40 -6.77 -12.56
N SER A 284 40.45 -7.16 -11.85
CA SER A 284 41.04 -8.50 -11.91
C SER A 284 41.71 -8.81 -10.57
N SER A 285 41.72 -10.08 -10.18
CA SER A 285 42.49 -10.57 -9.02
C SER A 285 43.96 -10.82 -9.36
N ASP A 286 44.31 -10.85 -10.64
CA ASP A 286 45.65 -11.19 -11.11
C ASP A 286 46.55 -9.94 -11.18
N LEU A 287 47.87 -10.16 -11.28
CA LEU A 287 48.81 -9.05 -11.52
C LEU A 287 48.73 -8.59 -12.98
N ILE A 288 48.01 -7.50 -13.22
CA ILE A 288 47.79 -6.94 -14.55
C ILE A 288 48.71 -5.74 -14.79
N LEU A 289 49.50 -5.79 -15.86
CA LEU A 289 50.33 -4.67 -16.30
C LEU A 289 49.58 -3.76 -17.27
N ILE A 290 48.79 -4.35 -18.20
CA ILE A 290 48.04 -3.63 -19.22
C ILE A 290 46.60 -4.16 -19.26
N TRP A 291 45.66 -3.29 -18.90
CA TRP A 291 44.25 -3.59 -18.78
C TRP A 291 43.52 -3.53 -20.13
N PRO A 292 42.45 -4.33 -20.33
CA PRO A 292 41.49 -4.04 -21.38
C PRO A 292 40.73 -2.75 -21.05
N THR A 293 40.16 -2.11 -22.06
CA THR A 293 39.27 -0.97 -21.89
C THR A 293 37.82 -1.41 -22.01
N ALA A 294 36.93 -0.76 -21.26
CA ALA A 294 35.50 -1.00 -21.30
C ALA A 294 34.74 0.34 -21.35
N SER A 295 33.71 0.42 -22.18
CA SER A 295 32.85 1.60 -22.29
C SER A 295 31.41 1.22 -22.59
N VAL A 296 30.47 2.04 -22.15
CA VAL A 296 29.03 1.88 -22.43
C VAL A 296 28.56 2.96 -23.38
N SER A 297 27.78 2.59 -24.38
CA SER A 297 27.19 3.52 -25.34
C SER A 297 25.77 3.09 -25.72
N PRO A 298 24.75 3.94 -25.50
CA PRO A 298 24.83 5.23 -24.80
C PRO A 298 25.11 5.08 -23.29
N SER A 299 25.80 6.05 -22.68
CA SER A 299 26.03 6.12 -21.23
C SER A 299 24.84 6.71 -20.45
N SER A 300 23.80 7.16 -21.16
CA SER A 300 22.55 7.65 -20.58
C SER A 300 21.37 7.15 -21.39
N VAL A 301 20.39 6.54 -20.74
CA VAL A 301 19.17 6.01 -21.39
C VAL A 301 17.92 6.41 -20.61
N THR A 302 16.81 6.62 -21.31
CA THR A 302 15.52 6.85 -20.66
C THR A 302 14.84 5.52 -20.38
N LEU A 303 14.61 5.22 -19.11
CA LEU A 303 13.81 4.09 -18.67
C LEU A 303 12.36 4.55 -18.50
N THR A 304 11.44 3.96 -19.25
CA THR A 304 10.00 4.21 -19.09
C THR A 304 9.42 3.29 -18.03
N ALA A 305 8.35 3.74 -17.36
CA ALA A 305 7.64 2.93 -16.38
C ALA A 305 7.16 1.62 -17.01
N ASN A 306 7.47 0.49 -16.36
CA ASN A 306 7.18 -0.86 -16.84
C ASN A 306 7.80 -1.20 -18.22
N GLY A 307 8.77 -0.41 -18.68
CA GLY A 307 9.48 -0.62 -19.92
C GLY A 307 10.91 -1.12 -19.73
N THR A 308 11.63 -1.19 -20.85
CA THR A 308 13.04 -1.57 -20.89
C THR A 308 13.87 -0.51 -21.60
N ALA A 309 15.14 -0.38 -21.21
CA ALA A 309 16.13 0.43 -21.92
C ALA A 309 17.40 -0.37 -22.13
N THR A 310 18.17 -0.07 -23.18
CA THR A 310 19.36 -0.84 -23.53
C THR A 310 20.58 0.05 -23.78
N SER A 311 21.75 -0.41 -23.36
CA SER A 311 23.05 0.16 -23.69
C SER A 311 23.99 -0.94 -24.19
N THR A 312 24.99 -0.59 -25.01
CA THR A 312 26.02 -1.55 -25.46
C THR A 312 27.29 -1.35 -24.64
N LEU A 313 27.71 -2.39 -23.94
CA LEU A 313 29.05 -2.49 -23.37
C LEU A 313 30.02 -2.94 -24.46
N SER A 314 31.05 -2.13 -24.74
CA SER A 314 32.15 -2.46 -25.64
C SER A 314 33.41 -2.70 -24.83
N ILE A 315 34.09 -3.81 -25.07
CA ILE A 315 35.35 -4.18 -24.44
C ILE A 315 36.40 -4.34 -25.53
N SER A 316 37.58 -3.75 -25.34
CA SER A 316 38.68 -3.87 -26.28
C SER A 316 40.00 -4.20 -25.60
N THR A 317 40.77 -5.04 -26.26
CA THR A 317 42.13 -5.44 -25.86
C THR A 317 43.13 -4.91 -26.89
N SER A 318 44.37 -4.71 -26.46
CA SER A 318 45.51 -4.44 -27.34
C SER A 318 46.38 -5.70 -27.46
N LEU A 319 47.36 -5.70 -28.37
CA LEU A 319 48.36 -6.77 -28.45
C LEU A 319 49.26 -6.87 -27.21
N LEU A 320 49.22 -5.86 -26.33
CA LEU A 320 49.99 -5.83 -25.09
C LEU A 320 49.12 -6.13 -23.85
N THR A 321 47.80 -6.28 -24.02
CA THR A 321 46.90 -6.58 -22.89
C THR A 321 47.31 -7.89 -22.25
N THR A 322 47.46 -7.89 -20.93
CA THR A 322 47.91 -9.07 -20.18
C THR A 322 46.86 -10.18 -20.32
N PRO A 323 47.22 -11.41 -20.77
CA PRO A 323 46.29 -12.53 -20.75
C PRO A 323 45.86 -12.83 -19.32
N GLY A 324 44.58 -13.14 -19.12
CA GLY A 324 44.03 -13.31 -17.79
C GLY A 324 42.52 -13.22 -17.77
N THR A 325 41.96 -13.28 -16.57
CA THR A 325 40.53 -13.14 -16.35
C THR A 325 40.23 -11.78 -15.75
N TYR A 326 39.24 -11.10 -16.32
CA TYR A 326 38.79 -9.78 -15.93
C TYR A 326 37.30 -9.83 -15.62
N THR A 327 36.88 -9.02 -14.65
CA THR A 327 35.46 -8.75 -14.38
C THR A 327 35.17 -7.32 -14.77
N VAL A 328 34.30 -7.14 -15.76
CA VAL A 328 33.80 -5.84 -16.16
C VAL A 328 32.48 -5.59 -15.45
N THR A 329 32.46 -4.64 -14.52
CA THR A 329 31.24 -4.27 -13.77
C THR A 329 30.61 -3.04 -14.41
N VAL A 330 29.37 -3.19 -14.84
CA VAL A 330 28.53 -2.10 -15.33
C VAL A 330 27.60 -1.67 -14.21
N SER A 331 27.65 -0.40 -13.83
CA SER A 331 26.73 0.22 -12.87
C SER A 331 25.76 1.13 -13.59
N ALA A 332 24.50 1.08 -13.20
CA ALA A 332 23.46 1.99 -13.68
C ALA A 332 22.79 2.68 -12.49
N THR A 333 22.46 3.96 -12.62
CA THR A 333 21.81 4.76 -11.58
C THR A 333 20.60 5.49 -12.15
N VAL A 334 19.43 5.30 -11.53
CA VAL A 334 18.18 6.03 -11.82
C VAL A 334 17.77 6.79 -10.55
N GLY A 335 17.92 8.11 -10.55
CA GLY A 335 17.71 8.91 -9.34
C GLY A 335 18.68 8.51 -8.22
N SER A 336 18.16 8.00 -7.09
CA SER A 336 18.95 7.50 -5.96
C SER A 336 19.19 5.99 -5.96
N ILE A 337 18.62 5.26 -6.93
CA ILE A 337 18.69 3.80 -7.00
C ILE A 337 19.83 3.40 -7.92
N THR A 338 20.74 2.54 -7.45
CA THR A 338 21.88 2.06 -8.21
C THR A 338 21.93 0.54 -8.18
N HIS A 339 22.05 -0.07 -9.36
CA HIS A 339 22.28 -1.51 -9.54
C HIS A 339 23.51 -1.75 -10.40
N SER A 340 24.09 -2.94 -10.29
CA SER A 340 25.23 -3.34 -11.11
C SER A 340 25.08 -4.76 -11.65
N THR A 341 25.73 -5.01 -12.77
CA THR A 341 25.85 -6.33 -13.40
C THR A 341 27.28 -6.52 -13.87
N SER A 342 27.72 -7.78 -14.00
CA SER A 342 29.10 -8.09 -14.34
C SER A 342 29.21 -8.97 -15.58
N VAL A 343 30.21 -8.70 -16.40
CA VAL A 343 30.59 -9.51 -17.56
C VAL A 343 31.98 -10.11 -17.30
N LEU A 344 32.08 -11.42 -17.38
CA LEU A 344 33.35 -12.14 -17.24
C LEU A 344 34.10 -12.10 -18.58
N VAL A 345 35.33 -11.62 -18.57
CA VAL A 345 36.16 -11.49 -19.78
C VAL A 345 37.42 -12.32 -19.63
N LYS A 346 37.63 -13.27 -20.53
CA LYS A 346 38.86 -14.06 -20.60
C LYS A 346 39.70 -13.60 -21.79
N VAL A 347 40.94 -13.18 -21.53
CA VAL A 347 41.90 -12.79 -22.57
C VAL A 347 42.96 -13.88 -22.70
N VAL A 348 43.19 -14.35 -23.92
CA VAL A 348 44.14 -15.43 -24.25
C VAL A 348 45.14 -14.99 -25.33
N ILE A 349 46.27 -15.70 -25.40
CA ILE A 349 47.21 -15.66 -26.52
C ILE A 349 46.80 -16.78 -27.50
N VAL A 350 47.02 -16.57 -28.80
CA VAL A 350 46.93 -17.63 -29.82
C VAL A 350 48.14 -18.55 -29.76
#